data_AF-A0A975S7V1-F1
#
_entry.id   AF-A0A975S7V1-F1
#
_cell.length_a   1.000
_cell.length_b   1.000
_cell.length_c   1.000
_cell.angle_alpha   90.00
_cell.angle_beta   90.00
_cell.angle_gamma   90.00
#
_symmetry.space_group_name_H-M   'P 1'
#
loop_
_entity.id
_entity.type
_entity.pdbx_description
1 polymer ?
#
loop_
_entity_poly.entity_id
_entity_poly.type
_entity_poly.pdbx_seq_one_letter_code
_entity_poly.pdbx_strand_id
1 'polypeptide(L)'
;MNSERNKMAPYKTVKPGDGHTLPPFRWWQLFTRSLLHLHLSGEDGELQTWSVDVRHGGDEDGEAYVRLYRNGVNRAQSSLPAAFPVPGGTIEVEVSGYGLKRSHYVRSDGSEQQLVPDPASAEGRRARLQQTNPALSRGVGAASVIVLLFALVLGVPQAVEQITLFPPIAENVGTFYSPFTLPATANVGLVLATLAASTERALRLRYNRILDGGFFGGDD
;
A
#
# COMPACT_ATOMS: atom_id res chain seq x y z
N MET A 1 22.81 23.29 10.53
CA MET A 1 22.70 23.72 9.11
C MET A 1 22.61 22.45 8.28
N ASN A 2 21.39 21.93 8.06
CA ASN A 2 20.54 22.17 6.90
C ASN A 2 21.08 21.45 5.65
N SER A 3 20.41 20.37 5.20
CA SER A 3 20.09 20.13 3.77
C SER A 3 19.59 18.70 3.45
N GLU A 4 18.64 18.10 4.17
CA GLU A 4 17.86 16.95 3.63
C GLU A 4 16.41 16.91 4.14
N ARG A 5 15.80 18.06 4.44
CA ARG A 5 14.33 18.18 4.49
C ARG A 5 13.80 18.11 3.07
N ASN A 6 13.81 16.89 2.53
CA ASN A 6 13.44 16.54 1.17
C ASN A 6 11.95 16.86 0.95
N LYS A 7 11.67 18.06 0.40
CA LYS A 7 10.43 18.50 -0.24
C LYS A 7 9.14 17.80 0.24
N MET A 8 8.83 17.88 1.52
CA MET A 8 7.49 17.52 1.98
C MET A 8 6.55 18.62 1.54
N ALA A 9 5.49 18.26 0.80
CA ALA A 9 4.37 19.16 0.62
C ALA A 9 3.83 19.55 2.01
N PRO A 10 3.46 20.82 2.25
CA PRO A 10 2.95 21.23 3.55
C PRO A 10 1.73 20.37 3.94
N TYR A 11 1.68 19.91 5.19
CA TYR A 11 0.53 19.14 5.69
C TYR A 11 -0.74 19.96 5.54
N LYS A 12 -1.81 19.31 5.10
CA LYS A 12 -3.13 19.93 4.98
C LYS A 12 -3.76 20.12 6.36
N THR A 13 -4.71 21.05 6.44
CA THR A 13 -5.39 21.41 7.69
C THR A 13 -6.16 20.21 8.26
N VAL A 14 -6.00 19.99 9.56
CA VAL A 14 -6.77 18.99 10.31
C VAL A 14 -8.12 19.57 10.72
N LYS A 15 -9.20 18.88 10.39
CA LYS A 15 -10.56 19.18 10.82
C LYS A 15 -10.94 18.29 12.01
N PRO A 16 -11.75 18.79 12.96
CA PRO A 16 -12.28 17.96 14.03
C PRO A 16 -13.11 16.82 13.44
N GLY A 17 -13.06 15.68 14.12
CA GLY A 17 -13.87 14.52 13.78
C GLY A 17 -15.34 14.72 14.11
N ASP A 18 -16.19 13.98 13.43
CA ASP A 18 -17.65 13.95 13.59
C ASP A 18 -18.12 12.95 14.66
N GLY A 19 -17.20 12.18 15.26
CA GLY A 19 -17.51 11.21 16.31
C GLY A 19 -18.10 9.87 15.84
N HIS A 20 -18.20 9.61 14.53
CA HIS A 20 -18.71 8.31 14.08
C HIS A 20 -17.78 7.15 14.45
N THR A 21 -18.33 5.94 14.53
CA THR A 21 -17.56 4.75 14.83
C THR A 21 -16.76 4.27 13.62
N LEU A 22 -15.59 3.69 13.87
CA LEU A 22 -14.72 3.12 12.86
C LEU A 22 -15.48 2.04 12.08
N PRO A 23 -15.73 2.23 10.77
CA PRO A 23 -16.47 1.26 10.00
C PRO A 23 -15.66 -0.02 9.85
N PRO A 24 -16.30 -1.21 9.89
CA PRO A 24 -15.62 -2.49 9.77
C PRO A 24 -14.90 -2.59 8.43
N PHE A 25 -13.76 -3.27 8.42
CA PHE A 25 -12.99 -3.50 7.20
C PHE A 25 -13.68 -4.55 6.33
N ARG A 26 -14.02 -4.21 5.08
CA ARG A 26 -14.72 -5.11 4.16
C ARG A 26 -13.76 -5.72 3.14
N TRP A 27 -14.05 -6.93 2.66
CA TRP A 27 -13.14 -7.68 1.79
C TRP A 27 -12.84 -6.99 0.45
N TRP A 28 -13.76 -6.17 -0.08
CA TRP A 28 -13.49 -5.38 -1.30
C TRP A 28 -12.63 -4.14 -1.03
N GLN A 29 -12.48 -3.73 0.23
CA GLN A 29 -11.67 -2.56 0.62
C GLN A 29 -10.16 -2.85 0.66
N LEU A 30 -9.75 -4.10 0.40
CA LEU A 30 -8.34 -4.53 0.38
C LEU A 30 -7.46 -3.67 -0.54
N PHE A 31 -8.04 -3.10 -1.59
CA PHE A 31 -7.31 -2.30 -2.59
C PHE A 31 -7.54 -0.79 -2.44
N THR A 32 -8.52 -0.37 -1.66
CA THR A 32 -8.99 1.03 -1.61
C THR A 32 -8.87 1.66 -0.24
N ARG A 33 -8.57 0.88 0.80
CA ARG A 33 -8.48 1.33 2.19
C ARG A 33 -7.24 0.76 2.86
N SER A 34 -6.49 1.60 3.56
CA SER A 34 -5.43 1.16 4.47
C SER A 34 -5.81 1.57 5.88
N LEU A 35 -5.94 0.59 6.77
CA LEU A 35 -6.27 0.80 8.18
C LEU A 35 -5.09 0.34 9.03
N LEU A 36 -4.54 1.27 9.81
CA LEU A 36 -3.35 1.07 10.62
C LEU A 36 -3.64 1.45 12.08
N HIS A 37 -3.00 0.78 13.02
CA HIS A 37 -3.23 0.95 14.46
C HIS A 37 -1.92 1.25 15.20
N LEU A 38 -2.06 2.05 16.24
CA LEU A 38 -1.03 2.37 17.22
C LEU A 38 -1.63 2.21 18.62
N HIS A 39 -0.91 1.54 19.50
CA HIS A 39 -1.29 1.45 20.90
C HIS A 39 -0.43 2.43 21.69
N LEU A 40 -1.07 3.39 22.37
CA LEU A 40 -0.42 4.37 23.22
C LEU A 40 -1.05 4.32 24.61
N SER A 41 -0.23 4.46 25.65
CA SER A 41 -0.74 4.73 27.00
C SER A 41 -1.19 6.19 27.07
N GLY A 42 -2.41 6.41 27.52
CA GLY A 42 -2.92 7.75 27.82
C GLY A 42 -2.25 8.37 29.04
N GLU A 43 -2.55 9.64 29.30
CA GLU A 43 -2.06 10.37 30.49
C GLU A 43 -2.46 9.67 31.80
N ASP A 44 -3.63 9.02 31.82
CA ASP A 44 -4.14 8.25 32.96
C ASP A 44 -3.59 6.80 33.01
N GLY A 45 -2.66 6.44 32.13
CA GLY A 45 -2.10 5.09 32.02
C GLY A 45 -2.97 4.07 31.25
N GLU A 46 -4.21 4.42 30.91
CA GLU A 46 -5.08 3.54 30.10
C GLU A 46 -4.51 3.32 28.69
N LEU A 47 -4.54 2.06 28.22
CA LEU A 47 -4.14 1.73 26.85
C LEU A 47 -5.20 2.23 25.86
N GLN A 48 -4.78 3.06 24.91
CA GLN A 48 -5.63 3.63 23.86
C GLN A 48 -5.18 3.15 22.49
N THR A 49 -6.14 2.69 21.70
CA THR A 49 -5.91 2.30 20.31
C THR A 49 -6.21 3.49 19.40
N TRP A 50 -5.16 4.06 18.83
CA TRP A 50 -5.24 5.06 17.77
C TRP A 50 -5.25 4.37 16.42
N SER A 51 -6.26 4.65 15.59
CA SER A 51 -6.39 4.03 14.28
C SER A 51 -6.40 5.09 13.19
N VAL A 52 -5.57 4.89 12.17
CA VAL A 52 -5.46 5.72 10.99
C VAL A 52 -6.14 5.00 9.83
N ASP A 53 -7.26 5.55 9.37
CA ASP A 53 -8.01 5.05 8.22
C ASP A 53 -7.71 5.93 7.00
N VAL A 54 -6.95 5.40 6.04
CA VAL A 54 -6.62 6.06 4.78
C VAL A 54 -7.49 5.50 3.69
N ARG A 55 -8.23 6.36 2.98
CA ARG A 55 -9.04 5.96 1.83
C ARG A 55 -8.43 6.50 0.54
N HIS A 56 -7.89 5.59 -0.26
CA HIS A 56 -7.17 5.91 -1.50
C HIS A 56 -8.10 6.36 -2.63
N GLY A 57 -9.37 5.92 -2.60
CA GLY A 57 -10.38 6.30 -3.60
C GLY A 57 -10.92 7.73 -3.46
N GLY A 58 -10.46 8.46 -2.44
CA GLY A 58 -10.80 9.84 -2.20
C GLY A 58 -12.21 10.12 -1.67
N ASP A 59 -12.51 11.39 -1.49
CA ASP A 59 -13.83 11.95 -1.20
C ASP A 59 -14.57 12.31 -2.50
N GLU A 60 -15.62 13.13 -2.42
CA GLU A 60 -16.43 13.56 -3.57
C GLU A 60 -15.59 14.27 -4.65
N ASP A 61 -14.45 14.86 -4.28
CA ASP A 61 -13.50 15.53 -5.18
C ASP A 61 -12.38 14.60 -5.67
N GLY A 62 -12.38 13.33 -5.25
CA GLY A 62 -11.35 12.35 -5.57
C GLY A 62 -10.04 12.54 -4.79
N GLU A 63 -10.02 13.42 -3.78
CA GLU A 63 -8.83 13.62 -2.96
C GLU A 63 -8.71 12.55 -1.87
N ALA A 64 -7.57 11.85 -1.82
CA ALA A 64 -7.29 10.90 -0.76
C ALA A 64 -7.35 11.60 0.62
N TYR A 65 -8.18 11.06 1.51
CA TYR A 65 -8.34 11.56 2.86
C TYR A 65 -7.94 10.51 3.90
N VAL A 66 -7.60 11.03 5.08
CA VAL A 66 -7.25 10.23 6.24
C VAL A 66 -8.09 10.65 7.43
N ARG A 67 -8.55 9.65 8.18
CA ARG A 67 -9.32 9.81 9.41
C ARG A 67 -8.57 9.18 10.57
N LEU A 68 -8.53 9.90 11.68
CA LEU A 68 -7.96 9.43 12.93
C LEU A 68 -9.08 9.03 13.89
N TYR A 69 -8.97 7.83 14.44
CA TYR A 69 -9.88 7.30 15.44
C TYR A 69 -9.12 7.05 16.74
N ARG A 70 -9.77 7.31 17.87
CA ARG A 70 -9.31 6.93 19.21
C ARG A 70 -10.33 5.96 19.78
N ASN A 71 -9.89 4.74 20.11
CA ASN A 71 -10.74 3.65 20.58
C ASN A 71 -11.97 3.44 19.68
N GLY A 72 -11.77 3.50 18.36
CA GLY A 72 -12.82 3.32 17.37
C GLY A 72 -13.76 4.52 17.17
N VAL A 73 -13.55 5.66 17.81
CA VAL A 73 -14.36 6.88 17.62
C VAL A 73 -13.58 7.92 16.82
N ASN A 74 -14.19 8.48 15.78
CA ASN A 74 -13.54 9.47 14.94
C ASN A 74 -13.22 10.75 15.74
N ARG A 75 -11.95 11.17 15.71
CA ARG A 75 -11.46 12.35 16.44
C ARG A 75 -10.99 13.46 15.54
N ALA A 76 -10.44 13.11 14.38
CA ALA A 76 -9.94 14.08 13.43
C ALA A 76 -9.99 13.52 12.01
N GLN A 77 -9.97 14.42 11.04
CA GLN A 77 -9.86 14.08 9.63
C GLN A 77 -9.06 15.15 8.88
N SER A 78 -8.36 14.75 7.82
CA SER A 78 -7.62 15.66 6.96
C SER A 78 -7.44 15.05 5.58
N SER A 79 -7.31 15.90 4.56
CA SER A 79 -6.83 15.47 3.25
C SER A 79 -5.32 15.21 3.33
N LEU A 80 -4.79 14.35 2.47
CA LEU A 80 -3.36 14.00 2.51
C LEU A 80 -2.48 15.05 1.81
N PRO A 81 -1.23 15.27 2.25
CA PRO A 81 -0.57 14.70 3.44
C PRO A 81 -1.09 15.33 4.75
N ALA A 82 -1.04 14.58 5.86
CA ALA A 82 -1.57 15.03 7.15
C ALA A 82 -0.66 14.67 8.34
N ALA A 83 -0.71 15.49 9.39
CA ALA A 83 -0.04 15.26 10.66
C ALA A 83 -1.05 15.43 11.79
N PHE A 84 -1.21 14.41 12.63
CA PHE A 84 -2.16 14.42 13.73
C PHE A 84 -1.45 14.41 15.08
N PRO A 85 -1.67 15.41 15.95
CA PRO A 85 -1.14 15.38 17.30
C PRO A 85 -1.83 14.27 18.11
N VAL A 86 -1.03 13.45 18.78
CA VAL A 86 -1.49 12.39 19.69
C VAL A 86 -0.64 12.41 20.97
N PRO A 87 -1.02 11.71 22.05
CA PRO A 87 -0.20 11.67 23.25
C PRO A 87 1.25 11.27 22.96
N GLY A 88 2.21 12.04 23.48
CA GLY A 88 3.64 11.82 23.34
C GLY A 88 4.26 12.09 21.96
N GLY A 89 3.50 12.60 20.97
CA GLY A 89 4.05 12.88 19.65
C GLY A 89 3.03 13.19 18.56
N THR A 90 3.38 12.88 17.32
CA THR A 90 2.56 13.16 16.14
C THR A 90 2.50 11.95 15.24
N ILE A 91 1.32 11.62 14.74
CA ILE A 91 1.16 10.62 13.67
C ILE A 91 1.23 11.35 12.34
N GLU A 92 2.27 11.05 11.55
CA GLU A 92 2.43 11.60 10.21
C GLU A 92 1.95 10.60 9.17
N VAL A 93 1.19 11.09 8.18
CA VAL A 93 0.59 10.27 7.13
C VAL A 93 0.81 10.93 5.76
N GLU A 94 1.49 10.21 4.88
CA GLU A 94 1.80 10.63 3.52
C GLU A 94 1.48 9.49 2.54
N VAL A 95 0.83 9.82 1.43
CA VAL A 95 0.66 8.94 0.26
C VAL A 95 1.60 9.35 -0.86
N SER A 96 2.09 8.36 -1.61
CA SER A 96 2.80 8.51 -2.87
C SER A 96 1.87 8.19 -4.04
N GLY A 97 2.28 8.51 -5.27
CA GLY A 97 1.56 8.12 -6.48
C GLY A 97 1.35 6.60 -6.64
N TYR A 98 2.06 5.76 -5.86
CA TYR A 98 1.91 4.29 -5.85
C TYR A 98 1.18 3.75 -4.59
N GLY A 99 0.63 4.63 -3.75
CA GLY A 99 -0.06 4.30 -2.49
C GLY A 99 0.63 4.86 -1.24
N LEU A 100 0.24 4.40 -0.05
CA LEU A 100 0.77 4.91 1.24
C LEU A 100 2.30 4.90 1.29
N LYS A 101 2.90 6.09 1.44
CA LYS A 101 4.36 6.31 1.42
C LYS A 101 4.97 6.19 2.81
N ARG A 102 4.29 6.78 3.81
CA ARG A 102 4.70 6.82 5.22
C ARG A 102 3.45 6.93 6.11
N SER A 103 3.34 6.06 7.11
CA SER A 103 2.48 6.27 8.26
C SER A 103 3.25 5.81 9.50
N HIS A 104 3.71 6.76 10.29
CA HIS A 104 4.49 6.51 11.48
C HIS A 104 4.13 7.51 12.57
N TYR A 105 4.40 7.11 13.79
CA TYR A 105 4.33 7.94 14.97
C TYR A 105 5.73 8.49 15.25
N VAL A 106 5.87 9.81 15.18
CA VAL A 106 7.06 10.53 15.62
C VAL A 106 6.85 10.94 17.06
N ARG A 107 7.59 10.34 17.98
CA ARG A 107 7.54 10.72 19.39
C ARG A 107 8.26 12.06 19.60
N SER A 108 7.94 12.76 20.67
CA SER A 108 8.57 14.05 21.03
C SER A 108 10.09 13.99 21.20
N ASP A 109 10.66 12.81 21.46
CA ASP A 109 12.12 12.57 21.52
C ASP A 109 12.76 12.35 20.13
N GLY A 110 11.97 12.41 19.07
CA GLY A 110 12.39 12.17 17.69
C GLY A 110 12.45 10.71 17.30
N SER A 111 12.13 9.76 18.19
CA SER A 111 12.03 8.35 17.84
C SER A 111 10.80 8.11 16.96
N GLU A 112 11.00 7.32 15.90
CA GLU A 112 9.93 6.93 14.99
C GLU A 112 9.44 5.51 15.33
N GLN A 113 8.13 5.34 15.43
CA GLN A 113 7.50 4.04 15.60
C GLN A 113 6.46 3.84 14.51
N GLN A 114 6.49 2.70 13.84
CA GLN A 114 5.53 2.41 12.80
C GLN A 114 4.19 1.88 13.35
N LEU A 115 3.12 2.20 12.63
CA LEU A 115 1.79 1.66 12.90
C LEU A 115 1.62 0.25 12.34
N VAL A 116 0.83 -0.56 13.04
CA VAL A 116 0.56 -1.96 12.69
C VAL A 116 -0.69 -2.06 11.81
N PRO A 117 -0.67 -2.77 10.67
CA PRO A 117 -1.85 -2.92 9.83
C PRO A 117 -2.97 -3.73 10.50
N ASP A 118 -4.21 -3.37 10.20
CA ASP A 118 -5.41 -4.06 10.69
C ASP A 118 -5.38 -5.55 10.29
N PRO A 119 -5.70 -6.50 11.20
CA PRO A 119 -5.65 -7.93 10.90
C PRO A 119 -6.52 -8.39 9.73
N ALA A 120 -7.63 -7.70 9.44
CA ALA A 120 -8.52 -7.98 8.33
C ALA A 120 -8.04 -7.37 7.00
N SER A 121 -7.13 -6.40 7.03
CA SER A 121 -6.50 -5.82 5.84
C SER A 121 -5.65 -6.85 5.06
N ALA A 122 -5.30 -6.53 3.82
CA ALA A 122 -4.42 -7.37 3.01
C ALA A 122 -3.03 -7.47 3.66
N GLU A 123 -2.53 -6.34 4.14
CA GLU A 123 -1.25 -6.20 4.82
C GLU A 123 -1.23 -7.01 6.13
N GLY A 124 -2.28 -6.91 6.95
CA GLY A 124 -2.39 -7.65 8.21
C GLY A 124 -2.49 -9.16 8.01
N ARG A 125 -3.31 -9.62 7.06
CA ARG A 125 -3.37 -11.06 6.72
C ARG A 125 -2.03 -11.57 6.19
N ARG A 126 -1.35 -10.75 5.38
CA ARG A 126 -0.04 -11.10 4.82
C ARG A 126 1.06 -11.14 5.88
N ALA A 127 1.03 -10.23 6.85
CA ALA A 127 1.92 -10.22 8.02
C ALA A 127 1.70 -11.47 8.87
N ARG A 128 0.43 -11.82 9.14
CA ARG A 128 0.07 -13.03 9.87
C ARG A 128 0.56 -14.30 9.16
N LEU A 129 0.44 -14.36 7.83
CA LEU A 129 0.97 -15.48 7.04
C LEU A 129 2.49 -15.61 7.19
N GLN A 130 3.22 -14.50 7.12
CA GLN A 130 4.68 -14.49 7.29
C GLN A 130 5.09 -15.00 8.68
N GLN A 131 4.39 -14.55 9.74
CA GLN A 131 4.71 -14.92 11.11
C GLN A 131 4.31 -16.37 11.44
N THR A 132 3.13 -16.80 10.98
CA THR A 132 2.61 -18.14 11.29
C THR A 132 3.23 -19.24 10.44
N ASN A 133 3.52 -18.97 9.16
CA ASN A 133 4.04 -19.97 8.22
C ASN A 133 5.10 -19.37 7.27
N PRO A 134 6.34 -19.16 7.74
CA PRO A 134 7.40 -18.56 6.93
C PRO A 134 7.72 -19.33 5.64
N ALA A 135 7.63 -20.68 5.66
CA ALA A 135 7.89 -21.52 4.49
C ALA A 135 6.83 -21.32 3.40
N LEU A 136 5.54 -21.37 3.76
CA LEU A 136 4.45 -21.08 2.82
C LEU A 136 4.57 -19.67 2.25
N SER A 137 4.95 -18.71 3.09
CA SER A 137 5.14 -17.34 2.65
C SER A 137 6.23 -17.20 1.59
N ARG A 138 7.37 -17.88 1.77
CA ARG A 138 8.44 -17.96 0.76
C ARG A 138 7.96 -18.65 -0.52
N GLY A 139 7.21 -19.74 -0.40
CA GLY A 139 6.62 -20.46 -1.53
C GLY A 139 5.70 -19.58 -2.38
N VAL A 140 4.77 -18.86 -1.75
CA VAL A 140 3.86 -17.92 -2.44
C VAL A 140 4.65 -16.80 -3.14
N GLY A 141 5.70 -16.30 -2.50
CA GLY A 141 6.59 -15.31 -3.12
C GLY A 141 7.38 -15.84 -4.31
N ALA A 142 7.89 -17.06 -4.24
CA ALA A 142 8.60 -17.69 -5.36
C ALA A 142 7.65 -17.98 -6.52
N ALA A 143 6.46 -18.52 -6.22
CA ALA A 143 5.42 -18.79 -7.21
C ALA A 143 4.98 -17.52 -7.94
N SER A 144 4.82 -16.39 -7.24
CA SER A 144 4.45 -15.13 -7.89
C SER A 144 5.54 -14.63 -8.85
N VAL A 145 6.83 -14.72 -8.48
CA VAL A 145 7.93 -14.38 -9.38
C VAL A 145 7.93 -15.28 -10.61
N ILE A 146 7.77 -16.59 -10.43
CA ILE A 146 7.70 -17.55 -11.55
C ILE A 146 6.55 -17.20 -12.51
N VAL A 147 5.35 -16.91 -11.98
CA VAL A 147 4.21 -16.49 -12.79
C VAL A 147 4.50 -15.21 -13.56
N LEU A 148 5.13 -14.20 -12.93
CA LEU A 148 5.50 -12.97 -13.62
C LEU A 148 6.53 -13.20 -14.73
N LEU A 149 7.48 -14.11 -14.54
CA LEU A 149 8.43 -14.49 -15.58
C LEU A 149 7.73 -15.19 -16.75
N PHE A 150 6.80 -16.10 -16.48
CA PHE A 150 5.99 -16.72 -17.54
C PHE A 150 5.12 -15.69 -18.26
N ALA A 151 4.48 -14.78 -17.54
CA ALA A 151 3.70 -13.69 -18.12
C ALA A 151 4.57 -12.79 -19.00
N LEU A 152 5.82 -12.55 -18.62
CA LEU A 152 6.76 -11.78 -19.43
C LEU A 152 7.14 -12.55 -20.71
N VAL A 153 7.55 -13.82 -20.58
CA VAL A 153 8.02 -14.64 -21.71
C VAL A 153 6.89 -14.96 -22.70
N LEU A 154 5.67 -15.22 -22.22
CA LEU A 154 4.53 -15.60 -23.06
C LEU A 154 3.70 -14.39 -23.47
N GLY A 155 3.47 -13.45 -22.56
CA GLY A 155 2.58 -12.32 -22.77
C GLY A 155 3.21 -11.19 -23.57
N VAL A 156 4.51 -10.90 -23.41
CA VAL A 156 5.16 -9.80 -24.17
C VAL A 156 5.16 -10.08 -25.67
N PRO A 157 5.60 -11.26 -26.16
CA PRO A 157 5.53 -11.53 -27.60
C PRO A 157 4.12 -11.42 -28.17
N GLN A 158 3.10 -11.89 -27.43
CA GLN A 158 1.69 -11.78 -27.83
C GLN A 158 1.19 -10.34 -27.85
N ALA A 159 1.59 -9.52 -26.88
CA ALA A 159 1.27 -8.11 -26.85
C ALA A 159 1.94 -7.35 -28.01
N VAL A 160 3.20 -7.68 -28.31
CA VAL A 160 3.92 -7.10 -29.46
C VAL A 160 3.25 -7.49 -30.77
N GLU A 161 2.86 -8.75 -30.95
CA GLU A 161 2.09 -9.18 -32.12
C GLU A 161 0.80 -8.35 -32.28
N GLN A 162 -0.01 -8.22 -31.22
CA GLN A 162 -1.25 -7.42 -31.27
C GLN A 162 -1.00 -5.95 -31.62
N ILE A 163 0.07 -5.36 -31.09
CA ILE A 163 0.44 -3.96 -31.39
C ILE A 163 0.93 -3.83 -32.84
N THR A 164 1.74 -4.77 -33.33
CA THR A 164 2.30 -4.72 -34.69
C THR A 164 1.30 -5.07 -35.78
N LEU A 165 0.21 -5.77 -35.46
CA LEU A 165 -0.90 -6.01 -36.38
C LEU A 165 -1.84 -4.81 -36.52
N PHE A 166 -1.72 -3.80 -35.63
CA PHE A 166 -2.51 -2.58 -35.72
C PHE A 166 -2.08 -1.77 -36.95
N PRO A 167 -2.99 -1.44 -37.91
CA PRO A 167 -2.64 -0.91 -39.23
C PRO A 167 -1.61 0.25 -39.25
N PRO A 168 -1.75 1.32 -38.44
CA PRO A 168 -0.79 2.43 -38.48
C PRO A 168 0.61 2.05 -37.98
N ILE A 169 0.78 0.95 -37.25
CA ILE A 169 2.08 0.46 -36.79
C ILE A 169 2.65 -0.55 -37.79
N ALA A 170 1.80 -1.44 -38.32
CA ALA A 170 2.17 -2.43 -39.32
C ALA A 170 2.82 -1.80 -40.56
N GLU A 171 2.29 -0.66 -41.01
CA GLU A 171 2.76 0.08 -42.18
C GLU A 171 4.16 0.70 -41.98
N ASN A 172 4.55 0.99 -40.73
CA ASN A 172 5.81 1.67 -40.41
C ASN A 172 6.92 0.71 -39.93
N VAL A 173 6.56 -0.36 -39.22
CA VAL A 173 7.52 -1.24 -38.50
C VAL A 173 7.45 -2.69 -38.99
N GLY A 174 6.43 -3.06 -39.78
CA GLY A 174 6.16 -4.44 -40.19
C GLY A 174 5.35 -5.23 -39.16
N THR A 175 5.06 -6.49 -39.48
CA THR A 175 4.28 -7.40 -38.62
C THR A 175 5.17 -8.39 -37.90
N PHE A 176 4.86 -8.65 -36.63
CA PHE A 176 5.50 -9.69 -35.83
C PHE A 176 4.46 -10.75 -35.47
N TYR A 177 4.82 -12.03 -35.62
CA TYR A 177 4.00 -13.15 -35.19
C TYR A 177 4.66 -13.84 -34.00
N SER A 178 3.92 -14.02 -32.91
CA SER A 178 4.41 -14.72 -31.74
C SER A 178 4.63 -16.21 -32.07
N PRO A 179 5.76 -16.81 -31.66
CA PRO A 179 5.96 -18.25 -31.79
C PRO A 179 5.06 -19.05 -30.84
N PHE A 180 4.40 -18.39 -29.89
CA PHE A 180 3.55 -19.02 -28.86
C PHE A 180 2.08 -18.70 -29.08
N THR A 181 1.31 -19.70 -29.50
CA THR A 181 -0.15 -19.63 -29.62
C THR A 181 -0.80 -20.28 -28.39
N LEU A 182 -1.38 -19.46 -27.51
CA LEU A 182 -2.13 -19.94 -26.36
C LEU A 182 -3.63 -19.96 -26.67
N PRO A 183 -4.38 -21.01 -26.29
CA PRO A 183 -5.83 -20.99 -26.37
C PRO A 183 -6.40 -19.87 -25.49
N ALA A 184 -7.56 -19.33 -25.85
CA ALA A 184 -8.16 -18.17 -25.17
C ALA A 184 -8.29 -18.36 -23.65
N THR A 185 -8.62 -19.58 -23.20
CA THR A 185 -8.72 -19.92 -21.77
C THR A 185 -7.38 -19.81 -21.03
N ALA A 186 -6.28 -20.22 -21.66
CA ALA A 186 -4.94 -20.10 -21.10
C ALA A 186 -4.50 -18.63 -21.01
N ASN A 187 -4.86 -17.80 -21.98
CA ASN A 187 -4.61 -16.35 -21.92
C ASN A 187 -5.37 -15.69 -20.77
N VAL A 188 -6.65 -16.01 -20.59
CA VAL A 188 -7.44 -15.50 -19.44
C VAL A 188 -6.81 -15.95 -18.12
N GLY A 189 -6.42 -17.23 -18.03
CA GLY A 189 -5.73 -17.76 -16.85
C GLY A 189 -4.40 -17.03 -16.57
N LEU A 190 -3.60 -16.77 -17.60
CA LEU A 190 -2.34 -16.05 -17.49
C LEU A 190 -2.54 -14.62 -17.00
N VAL A 191 -3.55 -13.91 -17.52
CA VAL A 191 -3.89 -12.55 -17.07
C VAL A 191 -4.30 -12.55 -15.59
N LEU A 192 -5.20 -13.43 -15.18
CA LEU A 192 -5.64 -13.53 -13.79
C LEU A 192 -4.47 -13.91 -12.85
N ALA A 193 -3.62 -14.85 -13.25
CA ALA A 193 -2.43 -15.23 -12.49
C ALA A 193 -1.43 -14.07 -12.38
N THR A 194 -1.24 -13.31 -13.45
CA THR A 194 -0.38 -12.12 -13.48
C THR A 194 -0.89 -11.04 -12.54
N LEU A 195 -2.20 -10.79 -12.52
CA LEU A 195 -2.83 -9.85 -11.59
C LEU A 195 -2.63 -10.28 -10.13
N ALA A 196 -2.86 -11.56 -9.83
CA ALA A 196 -2.65 -12.11 -8.49
C ALA A 196 -1.17 -12.03 -8.06
N ALA A 197 -0.24 -12.38 -8.95
CA ALA A 197 1.20 -12.33 -8.69
C ALA A 197 1.71 -10.89 -8.49
N SER A 198 1.22 -9.95 -9.31
CA SER A 198 1.50 -8.52 -9.17
C SER A 198 0.98 -7.98 -7.83
N THR A 199 -0.20 -8.41 -7.41
CA THR A 199 -0.79 -8.06 -6.12
C THR A 199 0.06 -8.55 -4.95
N GLU A 200 0.49 -9.82 -4.95
CA GLU A 200 1.42 -10.33 -3.92
C GLU A 200 2.73 -9.54 -3.90
N ARG A 201 3.26 -9.17 -5.07
CA ARG A 201 4.48 -8.36 -5.14
C ARG A 201 4.29 -6.96 -4.57
N ALA A 202 3.16 -6.31 -4.88
CA ALA A 202 2.81 -5.01 -4.33
C ALA A 202 2.65 -5.06 -2.80
N LEU A 203 1.99 -6.10 -2.28
CA LEU A 203 1.84 -6.32 -0.83
C LEU A 203 3.20 -6.55 -0.16
N ARG A 204 4.10 -7.33 -0.76
CA ARG A 204 5.46 -7.53 -0.24
C ARG A 204 6.28 -6.24 -0.21
N LEU A 205 6.21 -5.40 -1.25
CA LEU A 205 6.91 -4.12 -1.28
C LEU A 205 6.39 -3.16 -0.20
N ARG A 206 5.06 -3.06 -0.08
CA ARG A 206 4.42 -2.26 0.98
C ARG A 206 4.79 -2.80 2.37
N TYR A 207 4.74 -4.11 2.58
CA TYR A 207 5.06 -4.73 3.86
C TYR A 207 6.54 -4.64 4.22
N ASN A 208 7.44 -4.83 3.27
CA ASN A 208 8.88 -4.70 3.51
C ASN A 208 9.25 -3.25 3.83
N ARG A 209 8.65 -2.27 3.15
CA ARG A 209 8.78 -0.85 3.52
C ARG A 209 8.17 -0.54 4.88
N ILE A 210 7.11 -1.27 5.25
CA ILE A 210 6.55 -1.20 6.59
C ILE A 210 7.64 -1.73 7.56
N LEU A 211 7.99 -3.01 7.53
CA LEU A 211 8.99 -3.58 8.43
C LEU A 211 10.36 -2.89 8.45
N ASP A 212 10.89 -2.45 7.31
CA ASP A 212 12.20 -1.82 7.15
C ASP A 212 12.14 -0.29 7.35
N GLY A 213 11.28 0.19 8.25
CA GLY A 213 11.22 1.59 8.70
C GLY A 213 12.49 2.06 9.43
N GLY A 214 13.67 1.79 8.85
CA GLY A 214 14.99 2.09 9.38
C GLY A 214 16.13 1.51 8.53
N PHE A 215 16.11 1.66 7.19
CA PHE A 215 17.33 1.45 6.38
C PHE A 215 17.41 2.44 5.22
N PHE A 216 17.83 3.67 5.54
CA PHE A 216 18.81 4.47 4.79
C PHE A 216 19.37 5.52 5.77
N GLY A 217 20.32 5.08 6.59
CA GLY A 217 21.14 5.91 7.46
C GLY A 217 22.45 5.15 7.71
N GLY A 218 23.54 5.63 7.11
CA GLY A 218 24.90 5.03 7.08
C GLY A 218 25.07 4.05 5.91
N ASP A 219 26.04 4.17 5.01
CA ASP A 219 27.31 4.90 5.02
C ASP A 219 27.70 5.41 3.61
N ASP A 220 28.61 6.38 3.63
CA ASP A 220 29.33 7.15 2.58
C ASP A 220 28.63 8.36 1.94
#